data_AF-A0A8J6XM91-F1
#
_entry.id   AF-A0A8J6XM91-F1
#
_cell.length_a   1.000
_cell.length_b   1.000
_cell.length_c   1.000
_cell.angle_alpha   90.00
_cell.angle_beta   90.00
_cell.angle_gamma   90.00
#
_symmetry.space_group_name_H-M   'P 1'
#
loop_
_entity.id
_entity.type
_entity.pdbx_description
1 polymer ?
#
loop_
_entity_poly.entity_id
_entity_poly.type
_entity_poly.pdbx_seq_one_letter_code
_entity_poly.pdbx_strand_id
1 'polypeptide(L)'
;MSEPELYDVIELLVDMPEDNLRAGVQGTIVECYDDNHYEVEFTNENGETLALCTLSPDKFIVVWKAKTKSWLSVSQQLVAALSNLSEERQWEVLNFARSFYQR
;
A
#
# COMPACT_ATOMS: atom_id res chain seq x y z
N MET A 1 11.69 4.81 3.07
CA MET A 1 10.77 5.55 2.18
C MET A 1 10.37 6.84 2.87
N SER A 2 9.76 7.80 2.16
CA SER A 2 9.11 8.90 2.89
C SER A 2 7.89 8.36 3.62
N GLU A 3 7.60 8.94 4.77
CA GLU A 3 6.37 8.70 5.53
C GLU A 3 5.13 8.96 4.67
N PRO A 4 4.06 8.17 4.80
CA PRO A 4 2.76 8.48 4.17
C PRO A 4 2.24 9.84 4.63
N GLU A 5 1.70 10.62 3.70
CA GLU A 5 1.15 11.95 3.97
C GLU A 5 -0.37 11.97 3.72
N LEU A 6 -1.04 12.98 4.28
CA LEU A 6 -2.46 13.22 4.03
C LEU A 6 -2.74 13.31 2.52
N TYR A 7 -3.81 12.64 2.09
CA TYR A 7 -4.26 12.49 0.70
C TYR A 7 -3.39 11.60 -0.22
N ASP A 8 -2.35 10.94 0.30
CA ASP A 8 -1.69 9.90 -0.47
C ASP A 8 -2.67 8.74 -0.74
N VAL A 9 -2.54 8.12 -1.92
CA VAL A 9 -3.29 6.90 -2.26
C VAL A 9 -2.43 5.71 -1.91
N ILE A 10 -3.02 4.81 -1.15
CA ILE A 10 -2.41 3.55 -0.71
C ILE A 10 -3.02 2.37 -1.45
N GLU A 11 -2.33 1.24 -1.41
CA GLU A 11 -2.85 -0.06 -1.81
C GLU A 11 -2.64 -1.06 -0.68
N LEU A 12 -3.69 -1.82 -0.33
CA LEU A 12 -3.62 -2.83 0.73
C LEU A 12 -2.70 -3.99 0.35
N LEU A 13 -1.87 -4.42 1.30
CA LEU A 13 -1.02 -5.60 1.18
C LEU A 13 -1.69 -6.88 1.73
N VAL A 14 -2.76 -6.72 2.51
CA VAL A 14 -3.46 -7.84 3.18
C VAL A 14 -4.96 -7.76 2.96
N ASP A 15 -5.63 -8.90 3.04
CA ASP A 15 -7.09 -8.95 3.07
C ASP A 15 -7.62 -8.45 4.43
N MET A 16 -8.72 -7.70 4.40
CA MET A 16 -9.46 -7.24 5.58
C MET A 16 -10.92 -7.64 5.42
N PRO A 17 -11.25 -8.92 5.70
CA PRO A 17 -12.58 -9.47 5.40
C PRO A 17 -13.70 -8.84 6.23
N GLU A 18 -13.39 -8.30 7.41
CA GLU A 18 -14.37 -7.62 8.28
C GLU A 18 -14.95 -6.36 7.62
N ASP A 19 -14.13 -5.68 6.81
CA ASP A 19 -14.50 -4.48 6.05
C ASP A 19 -14.83 -4.79 4.57
N ASN A 20 -14.88 -6.07 4.20
CA ASN A 20 -15.06 -6.53 2.82
C ASN A 20 -13.99 -5.97 1.84
N LEU A 21 -12.76 -5.79 2.32
CA LEU A 21 -11.63 -5.31 1.54
C LEU A 21 -10.64 -6.46 1.26
N ARG A 22 -9.98 -6.40 0.10
CA ARG A 22 -8.97 -7.38 -0.33
C ARG A 22 -7.64 -6.72 -0.58
N ALA A 23 -6.55 -7.48 -0.49
CA ALA A 23 -5.24 -7.02 -0.93
C ALA A 23 -5.32 -6.51 -2.40
N GLY A 24 -4.66 -5.40 -2.68
CA GLY A 24 -4.67 -4.73 -3.98
C GLY A 24 -5.75 -3.65 -4.15
N VAL A 25 -6.72 -3.51 -3.23
CA VAL A 25 -7.67 -2.38 -3.30
C VAL A 25 -6.99 -1.10 -2.84
N GLN A 26 -7.39 0.01 -3.46
CA GLN A 26 -6.82 1.33 -3.20
C GLN A 26 -7.73 2.18 -2.33
N GLY A 27 -7.11 2.95 -1.43
CA GLY A 27 -7.78 3.90 -0.54
C GLY A 27 -6.97 5.19 -0.43
N THR A 28 -7.58 6.24 0.11
CA THR A 28 -6.93 7.54 0.32
C THR A 28 -6.77 7.81 1.80
N ILE A 29 -5.59 8.26 2.21
CA ILE A 29 -5.36 8.72 3.58
C ILE A 29 -6.13 10.02 3.80
N VAL A 30 -7.05 10.01 4.77
CA VAL A 30 -7.90 11.17 5.12
C VAL A 30 -7.59 11.75 6.50
N GLU A 31 -6.78 11.07 7.31
CA GLU A 31 -6.19 11.59 8.56
C GLU A 31 -4.88 10.87 8.87
N CYS A 32 -3.91 11.59 9.46
CA CYS A 32 -2.66 11.02 9.97
C CYS A 32 -2.61 11.17 11.50
N TYR A 33 -2.57 10.06 12.23
CA TYR A 33 -2.49 10.06 13.69
C TYR A 33 -1.05 10.10 14.19
N ASP A 34 -0.85 10.65 15.39
CA ASP A 34 0.47 10.83 16.02
C ASP A 34 1.19 9.51 16.35
N ASP A 35 0.47 8.39 16.36
CA ASP A 35 0.97 7.04 16.70
C ASP A 35 1.31 6.19 15.47
N ASN A 36 1.56 6.84 14.32
CA ASN A 36 1.91 6.20 13.05
C ASN A 36 0.78 5.28 12.54
N HIS A 37 -0.46 5.69 12.76
CA HIS A 37 -1.65 5.14 12.12
C HIS A 37 -2.28 6.16 11.19
N TYR A 38 -3.04 5.65 10.21
CA TYR A 38 -3.64 6.46 9.17
C TYR A 38 -5.09 6.06 9.01
N GLU A 39 -5.99 7.04 9.05
CA GLU A 39 -7.39 6.80 8.65
C GLU A 39 -7.42 6.78 7.12
N VAL A 40 -7.90 5.67 6.56
CA VAL A 40 -7.97 5.45 5.12
C VAL A 40 -9.41 5.26 4.70
N GLU A 41 -9.84 6.11 3.76
CA GLU A 41 -11.14 5.99 3.11
C GLU A 41 -11.01 5.17 1.82
N PHE A 42 -11.84 4.14 1.71
CA PHE A 42 -12.01 3.35 0.49
C PHE A 42 -13.32 3.76 -0.17
N THR A 43 -13.29 4.06 -1.46
CA THR A 43 -14.48 4.50 -2.22
C THR A 43 -14.72 3.61 -3.43
N ASN A 44 -15.96 3.59 -3.91
CA ASN A 44 -16.28 2.98 -5.20
C ASN A 44 -16.10 3.98 -6.36
N GLU A 45 -16.37 3.54 -7.58
CA GLU A 45 -16.24 4.36 -8.80
C GLU A 45 -17.16 5.60 -8.82
N ASN A 46 -18.21 5.61 -8.01
CA ASN A 46 -19.11 6.76 -7.86
C ASN A 46 -18.65 7.75 -6.78
N GLY A 47 -17.55 7.46 -6.08
CA GLY A 47 -17.05 8.25 -4.95
C GLY A 47 -17.80 8.01 -3.64
N GLU A 48 -18.59 6.93 -3.54
CA GLU A 48 -19.27 6.56 -2.29
C GLU A 48 -18.28 5.80 -1.39
N THR A 49 -18.23 6.19 -0.11
CA THR A 49 -17.43 5.51 0.91
C THR A 49 -17.92 4.08 1.10
N LEU A 50 -17.02 3.12 0.88
CA LEU A 50 -17.22 1.69 1.13
C LEU A 50 -16.76 1.30 2.53
N ALA A 51 -15.63 1.85 2.98
CA ALA A 51 -15.04 1.59 4.28
C ALA A 51 -14.19 2.79 4.72
N LEU A 52 -14.06 2.96 6.03
CA LEU A 52 -13.18 3.92 6.68
C LEU A 52 -12.41 3.15 7.77
N CYS A 53 -11.11 2.98 7.58
CA CYS A 53 -10.31 2.09 8.39
C CYS A 53 -9.05 2.80 8.91
N THR A 54 -8.78 2.63 10.21
CA THR A 54 -7.50 3.03 10.80
C THR A 54 -6.46 1.93 10.56
N LEU A 55 -5.42 2.23 9.78
CA LEU A 55 -4.41 1.27 9.33
C LEU A 55 -3.00 1.62 9.83
N SER A 56 -2.24 0.59 10.16
CA SER A 56 -0.79 0.69 10.36
C SER A 56 -0.02 0.56 9.04
N PRO A 57 1.15 1.19 8.88
CA PRO A 57 1.92 1.18 7.62
C PRO A 57 2.35 -0.18 7.09
N ASP A 58 2.40 -1.22 7.91
CA ASP A 58 2.72 -2.58 7.47
C ASP A 58 1.59 -3.21 6.63
N LYS A 59 0.39 -2.64 6.66
CA LYS A 59 -0.80 -3.15 5.97
C LYS A 59 -0.93 -2.64 4.55
N PHE A 60 -0.16 -1.65 4.14
CA PHE A 60 -0.31 -1.01 2.85
C PHE A 60 1.02 -0.50 2.28
N ILE A 61 0.99 -0.09 1.02
CA ILE A 61 2.04 0.74 0.39
C ILE A 61 1.41 2.00 -0.19
N VAL A 62 2.15 3.11 -0.21
CA VAL A 62 1.75 4.29 -0.99
C VAL A 62 2.00 3.98 -2.47
N VAL A 63 0.99 4.21 -3.33
CA VAL A 63 1.09 4.02 -4.78
C VAL A 63 1.03 5.34 -5.55
N TRP A 64 0.45 6.39 -4.96
CA TRP A 64 0.44 7.75 -5.50
C TRP A 64 0.63 8.77 -4.39
N LYS A 65 1.42 9.80 -4.68
CA LYS A 65 1.75 10.86 -3.73
C LYS A 65 1.01 12.16 -4.02
N ALA A 66 0.32 12.70 -3.03
CA ALA A 66 -0.41 13.95 -3.12
C ALA A 66 0.50 15.15 -3.34
N LYS A 67 1.59 15.22 -2.57
CA LYS A 67 2.54 16.33 -2.61
C LYS A 67 3.22 16.52 -3.96
N THR A 68 3.59 15.42 -4.61
CA THR A 68 4.25 15.45 -5.93
C THR A 68 3.28 15.21 -7.09
N LYS A 69 2.02 14.87 -6.79
CA LYS A 69 0.97 14.54 -7.76
C LYS A 69 1.40 13.47 -8.77
N SER A 70 2.06 12.43 -8.27
CA SER A 70 2.70 11.42 -9.12
C SER A 70 2.54 10.01 -8.58
N TRP A 71 2.31 9.07 -9.49
CA TRP A 71 2.38 7.63 -9.19
C TRP A 71 3.81 7.20 -8.89
N LEU A 72 3.97 6.27 -7.96
CA LEU A 72 5.24 5.58 -7.76
C LEU A 72 5.47 4.60 -8.91
N SER A 73 6.72 4.49 -9.36
CA SER A 73 7.11 3.45 -10.30
C SER A 73 6.97 2.06 -9.68
N VAL A 74 6.80 1.03 -10.52
CA VAL A 74 6.73 -0.37 -10.07
C VAL A 74 7.93 -0.75 -9.19
N SER A 75 9.14 -0.29 -9.55
CA SER A 75 10.34 -0.54 -8.74
C SER A 75 10.23 0.07 -7.33
N GLN A 76 9.66 1.28 -7.21
CA GLN A 76 9.45 1.90 -5.91
C GLN A 76 8.37 1.15 -5.11
N GLN A 77 7.26 0.76 -5.75
CA GLN A 77 6.21 -0.03 -5.10
C GLN A 77 6.75 -1.39 -4.62
N LEU A 78 7.58 -2.07 -5.42
CA LEU A 78 8.24 -3.32 -5.04
C LEU A 78 9.14 -3.14 -3.82
N VAL A 79 9.97 -2.09 -3.79
CA VAL A 79 10.82 -1.81 -2.62
C VAL A 79 9.94 -1.54 -1.38
N ALA A 80 8.76 -0.95 -1.55
CA ALA A 80 7.84 -0.64 -0.45
C ALA A 80 7.27 -1.92 0.14
N ALA A 81 6.72 -2.77 -0.74
CA ALA A 81 6.14 -4.05 -0.35
C ALA A 81 7.18 -4.96 0.31
N LEU A 82 8.40 -5.02 -0.24
CA LEU A 82 9.49 -5.82 0.31
C LEU A 82 9.92 -5.37 1.72
N SER A 83 9.82 -4.07 2.02
CA SER A 83 10.24 -3.52 3.33
C SER A 83 9.41 -4.08 4.49
N ASN A 84 8.20 -4.59 4.21
CA ASN A 84 7.31 -5.21 5.20
C ASN A 84 7.47 -6.74 5.29
N LEU A 85 8.34 -7.34 4.48
CA LEU A 85 8.54 -8.80 4.43
C LEU A 85 9.81 -9.21 5.20
N SER A 86 9.82 -10.47 5.67
CA SER A 86 11.02 -11.10 6.22
C SER A 86 12.10 -11.26 5.14
N GLU A 87 13.36 -11.31 5.55
CA GLU A 87 14.49 -11.53 4.63
C GLU A 87 14.31 -12.80 3.78
N GLU A 88 13.80 -13.88 4.38
CA GLU A 88 13.46 -15.12 3.68
C GLU A 88 12.48 -14.88 2.51
N ARG A 89 11.39 -14.14 2.75
CA ARG A 89 10.41 -13.81 1.70
C ARG A 89 10.97 -12.83 0.67
N GLN A 90 11.85 -11.91 1.08
CA GLN A 90 12.54 -11.04 0.13
C GLN A 90 13.43 -11.86 -0.83
N TRP A 91 14.10 -12.90 -0.32
CA TRP A 91 14.86 -13.83 -1.16
C TRP A 91 13.97 -14.63 -2.12
N GLU A 92 12.78 -15.05 -1.70
CA GLU A 92 11.82 -15.70 -2.60
C GLU A 92 11.44 -14.79 -3.77
N VAL A 93 11.11 -13.52 -3.50
CA VAL A 93 10.78 -12.54 -4.54
C VAL A 93 11.99 -12.32 -5.47
N LEU A 94 13.20 -12.20 -4.93
CA LEU A 94 14.41 -12.03 -5.73
C LEU A 94 14.68 -13.25 -6.63
N ASN A 95 14.50 -14.46 -6.12
CA ASN A 95 14.68 -15.69 -6.89
C ASN A 95 13.61 -15.83 -7.98
N PHE A 96 12.36 -15.45 -7.69
CA PHE A 96 11.31 -15.36 -8.69
C PHE A 96 11.68 -14.39 -9.81
N ALA A 97 12.17 -13.18 -9.47
CA ALA A 97 12.63 -12.21 -10.46
C ALA A 97 13.78 -12.75 -11.33
N ARG A 98 14.74 -13.47 -10.74
CA ARG A 98 15.86 -14.11 -11.46
C ARG A 98 15.39 -15.17 -12.47
N SER A 99 14.30 -15.87 -12.19
CA SER A 99 13.78 -16.93 -13.07
C SER A 99 13.41 -16.41 -14.48
N PHE A 100 13.05 -15.12 -14.61
CA PHE A 100 12.76 -14.51 -15.90
C PHE A 100 13.99 -14.34 -16.82
N TYR A 101 15.20 -14.36 -16.25
CA TYR A 101 16.47 -14.20 -16.99
C TYR A 101 17.17 -15.52 -17.33
N GLN A 102 16.69 -16.64 -16.79
CA GLN A 102 17.29 -17.97 -16.96
C GLN A 102 16.71 -18.74 -18.15
N ARG A 103 16.18 -18.02 -19.15
CA ARG A 103 15.70 -18.58 -20.41
C ARG A 103 16.80 -18.63 -21.46
#